data_AF-A0A6P7SC34-F1
#
_entry.id   AF-A0A6P7SC34-F1
#
_cell.length_a   1.000
_cell.length_b   1.000
_cell.length_c   1.000
_cell.angle_alpha   90.00
_cell.angle_beta   90.00
_cell.angle_gamma   90.00
#
_symmetry.space_group_name_H-M   'P 1'
#
loop_
_entity.id
_entity.type
_entity.pdbx_description
1 polymer ?
#
loop_
_entity_poly.entity_id
_entity_poly.type
_entity_poly.pdbx_seq_one_letter_code
_entity_poly.pdbx_strand_id
1 'polypeptide(L)'
;MSRLFEDDIWIIVVRNSIDSPSDCDTVVSHLNLPAHVIGDYKEKYRGKNNFRKYLDKCLVDWKCRVSGNLKDQLYDILKASGCDYIIQKLEDEAKKLIQDDN
;
A
#
# COMPACT_ATOMS: atom_id res chain seq x y z
N MET A 1 -16.84 -14.94 5.50
CA MET A 1 -15.50 -14.60 6.02
C MET A 1 -14.60 -14.60 4.78
N SER A 2 -13.91 -13.56 4.30
CA SER A 2 -13.44 -12.34 4.93
C SER A 2 -12.84 -11.37 3.88
N ARG A 3 -13.65 -10.62 3.13
CA ARG A 3 -13.12 -9.55 2.23
C ARG A 3 -12.22 -8.55 2.97
N LEU A 4 -12.57 -8.25 4.22
CA LEU A 4 -11.79 -7.40 5.11
C LEU A 4 -10.37 -7.95 5.36
N PHE A 5 -10.19 -9.27 5.48
CA PHE A 5 -8.86 -9.83 5.72
C PHE A 5 -7.99 -9.82 4.46
N GLU A 6 -8.57 -10.02 3.26
CA GLU A 6 -7.83 -9.89 2.00
C GLU A 6 -7.29 -8.47 1.81
N ASP A 7 -8.13 -7.45 1.97
CA ASP A 7 -7.74 -6.05 1.78
C ASP A 7 -6.58 -5.62 2.70
N ASP A 8 -6.59 -6.07 3.95
CA ASP A 8 -5.52 -5.77 4.91
C ASP A 8 -4.21 -6.52 4.60
N ILE A 9 -4.28 -7.72 4.01
CA ILE A 9 -3.08 -8.44 3.56
C ILE A 9 -2.36 -7.65 2.46
N TRP A 10 -3.10 -7.11 1.47
CA TRP A 10 -2.49 -6.33 0.38
C TRP A 10 -1.76 -5.09 0.90
N ILE A 11 -2.37 -4.36 1.84
CA ILE A 11 -1.73 -3.20 2.50
C ILE A 11 -0.45 -3.63 3.24
N ILE A 12 -0.49 -4.75 3.96
CA ILE A 12 0.66 -5.29 4.70
C ILE A 12 1.80 -5.66 3.74
N VAL A 13 1.49 -6.33 2.62
CA VAL A 13 2.50 -6.76 1.64
C VAL A 13 3.14 -5.54 0.98
N VAL A 14 2.37 -4.54 0.56
CA VAL A 14 2.94 -3.30 0.00
C VAL A 14 3.83 -2.59 1.01
N ARG A 15 3.34 -2.43 2.25
CA ARG A 15 4.12 -1.82 3.34
C ARG A 15 5.44 -2.53 3.60
N ASN A 16 5.43 -3.86 3.62
CA ASN A 16 6.62 -4.67 3.88
C ASN A 16 7.56 -4.73 2.67
N SER A 17 7.02 -4.53 1.45
CA SER A 17 7.79 -4.56 0.21
C SER A 17 8.53 -3.27 -0.08
N ILE A 18 8.10 -2.15 0.50
CA ILE A 18 8.77 -0.85 0.38
C ILE A 18 10.02 -0.85 1.27
N ASP A 19 11.18 -0.79 0.62
CA ASP A 19 12.50 -0.81 1.27
C ASP A 19 13.13 0.58 1.39
N SER A 20 12.60 1.57 0.67
CA SER A 20 13.13 2.94 0.67
C SER A 20 12.06 4.00 0.99
N PRO A 21 12.45 5.11 1.65
CA PRO A 21 11.55 6.25 1.85
C PRO A 21 11.18 6.92 0.53
N SER A 22 12.02 6.84 -0.50
CA SER A 22 11.73 7.39 -1.82
C SER A 22 10.57 6.65 -2.49
N ASP A 23 10.57 5.32 -2.48
CA ASP A 23 9.47 4.52 -3.02
C ASP A 23 8.17 4.78 -2.25
N CYS A 24 8.28 4.97 -0.93
CA CYS A 24 7.15 5.35 -0.09
C CYS A 24 6.52 6.68 -0.54
N ASP A 25 7.33 7.74 -0.68
CA ASP A 25 6.83 9.03 -1.16
C ASP A 25 6.22 8.93 -2.57
N THR A 26 6.82 8.13 -3.47
CA THR A 26 6.28 7.86 -4.81
C THR A 26 4.90 7.21 -4.75
N VAL A 27 4.75 6.12 -3.99
CA VAL A 27 3.44 5.45 -3.84
C VAL A 27 2.41 6.39 -3.21
N VAL A 28 2.78 7.13 -2.16
CA VAL A 28 1.85 8.05 -1.49
C VAL A 28 1.39 9.17 -2.42
N SER A 29 2.26 9.67 -3.30
CA SER A 29 1.88 10.67 -4.29
C SER A 29 0.82 10.19 -5.30
N HIS A 30 0.76 8.87 -5.53
CA HIS A 30 -0.23 8.25 -6.41
C HIS A 30 -1.51 7.80 -5.69
N LEU A 31 -1.55 7.79 -4.34
CA LEU A 31 -2.76 7.50 -3.57
C LEU A 31 -3.86 8.58 -3.71
N ASN A 32 -3.57 9.71 -4.36
CA ASN A 32 -4.50 10.82 -4.55
C ASN A 32 -5.15 11.30 -3.22
N LEU A 33 -4.40 11.22 -2.13
CA LEU A 33 -4.82 11.74 -0.84
C LEU A 33 -4.70 13.27 -0.81
N PRO A 34 -5.52 13.97 0.00
CA PRO A 34 -5.38 15.41 0.15
C PRO A 34 -3.97 15.78 0.64
N ALA A 35 -3.34 16.78 0.01
CA ALA A 35 -1.97 17.19 0.35
C ALA A 35 -1.77 17.53 1.83
N HIS A 36 -2.80 18.08 2.50
CA HIS A 36 -2.75 18.36 3.93
C HIS A 36 -2.70 17.09 4.80
N VAL A 37 -3.37 16.00 4.38
CA VAL A 37 -3.33 14.70 5.07
C VAL A 37 -1.94 14.07 4.92
N ILE A 38 -1.41 14.09 3.70
CA ILE A 38 -0.06 13.59 3.41
C ILE A 38 0.97 14.37 4.24
N GLY A 39 0.85 15.70 4.29
CA GLY A 39 1.71 16.58 5.08
C GLY A 39 1.66 16.28 6.58
N ASP A 40 0.46 16.13 7.15
CA ASP A 40 0.27 15.80 8.57
C ASP A 40 0.93 14.46 8.92
N TYR A 41 0.72 13.42 8.10
CA TYR A 41 1.35 12.13 8.33
C TYR A 41 2.87 12.19 8.14
N LYS A 42 3.37 12.91 7.14
CA LYS A 42 4.81 13.05 6.91
C LYS A 42 5.49 13.77 8.08
N GLU A 43 4.85 14.77 8.66
CA GLU A 43 5.34 15.46 9.85
C GLU A 43 5.26 14.58 11.10
N LYS A 44 4.13 13.91 11.33
CA LYS A 44 3.89 13.03 12.47
C LYS A 44 4.83 11.82 12.51
N TYR A 45 5.18 11.30 11.33
CA TYR A 45 6.09 10.16 11.18
C TYR A 45 7.49 10.59 10.72
N ARG A 46 7.84 11.87 10.90
CA ARG A 46 9.18 12.39 10.58
C ARG A 46 10.22 11.73 11.47
N GLY A 47 11.08 10.89 10.90
CA GLY A 47 12.16 10.22 11.61
C GLY A 47 12.77 9.07 10.80
N LYS A 48 14.03 8.73 11.10
CA LYS A 48 14.69 7.57 10.48
C LYS A 48 13.85 6.31 10.75
N ASN A 49 13.53 5.57 9.69
CA ASN A 49 12.78 4.30 9.68
C ASN A 49 11.26 4.37 9.97
N ASN A 50 10.64 5.55 10.00
CA ASN A 50 9.18 5.66 10.20
C ASN A 50 8.37 5.72 8.89
N PHE A 51 9.02 5.67 7.72
CA PHE A 51 8.34 5.73 6.42
C PHE A 51 7.34 4.59 6.19
N ARG A 52 7.56 3.41 6.79
CA ARG A 52 6.58 2.30 6.74
C ARG A 52 5.30 2.61 7.51
N LYS A 53 5.40 3.27 8.67
CA LYS A 53 4.23 3.70 9.46
C LYS A 53 3.48 4.85 8.78
N TYR A 54 4.23 5.76 8.16
CA TYR A 54 3.69 6.81 7.30
C TYR A 54 2.88 6.21 6.14
N LEU A 55 3.46 5.25 5.41
CA LEU A 55 2.78 4.54 4.33
C LEU A 55 1.53 3.81 4.81
N ASP A 56 1.62 3.08 5.92
CA ASP A 56 0.51 2.34 6.53
C ASP A 56 -0.67 3.27 6.82
N LYS A 57 -0.44 4.45 7.40
CA LYS A 57 -1.50 5.44 7.61
C LYS A 57 -2.09 6.01 6.32
N CYS A 58 -1.25 6.29 5.32
CA CYS A 58 -1.74 6.75 4.03
C CYS A 58 -2.62 5.68 3.37
N LEU A 59 -2.18 4.43 3.35
CA LEU A 59 -2.93 3.31 2.75
C LEU A 59 -4.25 3.04 3.47
N VAL A 60 -4.28 3.13 4.80
CA VAL A 60 -5.51 2.98 5.59
C VAL A 60 -6.50 4.12 5.33
N ASP A 61 -6.05 5.38 5.30
CA ASP A 61 -6.93 6.52 4.99
C ASP A 61 -7.43 6.46 3.54
N TRP A 62 -6.56 6.06 2.62
CA TRP A 62 -6.91 5.84 1.22
C TRP A 62 -7.96 4.74 1.08
N LYS A 63 -7.77 3.56 1.69
CA LYS A 63 -8.74 2.46 1.73
C LYS A 63 -10.13 2.91 2.17
N CYS A 64 -10.22 3.80 3.15
CA CYS A 64 -11.50 4.34 3.62
C CYS A 64 -12.18 5.27 2.60
N ARG A 65 -11.44 5.83 1.65
CA ARG A 65 -11.95 6.77 0.63
C ARG A 65 -12.26 6.10 -0.70
N VAL A 66 -11.53 5.05 -1.05
CA VAL A 66 -11.81 4.30 -2.28
C VAL A 66 -12.98 3.35 -2.09
N SER A 67 -13.90 3.38 -3.04
CA SER A 67 -15.00 2.41 -3.16
C SER A 67 -14.69 1.49 -4.34
N GLY A 68 -14.52 0.20 -4.09
CA GLY A 68 -14.24 -0.77 -5.15
C GLY A 68 -13.30 -1.89 -4.72
N ASN A 69 -12.68 -2.52 -5.71
CA ASN A 69 -11.69 -3.57 -5.49
C ASN A 69 -10.34 -2.92 -5.14
N LEU A 70 -9.97 -2.97 -3.85
CA LEU A 70 -8.74 -2.38 -3.32
C LEU A 70 -7.50 -2.93 -4.04
N LYS A 71 -7.51 -4.24 -4.35
CA LYS A 71 -6.41 -4.90 -5.05
C LYS A 71 -6.17 -4.26 -6.41
N ASP A 72 -7.19 -4.18 -7.25
CA ASP A 72 -7.05 -3.62 -8.62
C ASP A 72 -6.49 -2.20 -8.60
N GLN A 73 -7.02 -1.37 -7.69
CA GLN A 73 -6.56 0.01 -7.55
C GLN A 73 -5.14 0.11 -6.98
N LEU A 74 -4.75 -0.76 -6.05
CA LEU A 74 -3.37 -0.86 -5.58
C LEU A 74 -2.42 -1.26 -6.71
N TYR A 75 -2.83 -2.19 -7.57
CA TYR A 75 -2.05 -2.58 -8.75
C TYR A 75 -1.86 -1.39 -9.70
N ASP A 76 -2.91 -0.63 -10.00
CA ASP A 76 -2.80 0.58 -10.82
C ASP A 76 -1.86 1.62 -10.21
N ILE A 77 -1.97 1.86 -8.90
CA ILE A 77 -1.11 2.81 -8.17
C ILE A 77 0.35 2.38 -8.22
N LEU A 78 0.63 1.11 -7.95
CA LEU A 78 1.99 0.58 -7.98
C LEU A 78 2.59 0.60 -9.38
N LYS A 79 1.77 0.35 -10.40
CA LYS A 79 2.17 0.40 -11.80
C LYS A 79 2.47 1.83 -12.24
N ALA A 80 1.64 2.79 -11.84
CA ALA A 80 1.89 4.21 -12.06
C ALA A 80 3.15 4.71 -11.31
N SER A 81 3.41 4.14 -10.13
CA SER A 81 4.59 4.45 -9.31
C SER A 81 5.89 3.82 -9.83
N GLY A 82 5.84 2.95 -10.85
CA GLY A 82 7.01 2.20 -11.34
C GLY A 82 7.53 1.17 -10.34
N CYS A 83 6.69 0.74 -9.39
CA CYS A 83 7.02 -0.24 -8.35
C CYS A 83 6.69 -1.67 -8.78
N ASP A 84 7.03 -2.07 -10.01
CA ASP A 84 6.72 -3.40 -10.55
C ASP A 84 7.26 -4.55 -9.70
N TYR A 85 8.36 -4.33 -8.97
CA TYR A 85 8.90 -5.33 -8.04
C TYR A 85 7.94 -5.63 -6.86
N ILE A 86 7.13 -4.66 -6.45
CA ILE A 86 6.09 -4.85 -5.42
C ILE A 86 4.91 -5.61 -6.01
N ILE A 87 4.54 -5.29 -7.25
CA ILE A 87 3.48 -6.00 -8.00
C ILE A 87 3.82 -7.50 -8.09
N GLN A 88 5.05 -7.84 -8.45
CA GLN A 88 5.50 -9.23 -8.49
C GLN A 88 5.40 -9.93 -7.12
N LYS A 89 5.80 -9.25 -6.04
CA LYS A 89 5.65 -9.79 -4.66
C LYS A 89 4.18 -10.01 -4.30
N LEU A 90 3.30 -9.06 -4.65
CA LEU A 90 1.85 -9.19 -4.46
C LEU A 90 1.30 -10.39 -5.22
N GLU A 91 1.70 -10.60 -6.48
CA GLU A 91 1.26 -11.75 -7.28
C GLU A 91 1.76 -13.09 -6.74
N ASP A 92 2.99 -13.14 -6.22
CA ASP A 92 3.55 -14.34 -5.59
C ASP A 92 2.77 -14.72 -4.32
N GLU A 93 2.48 -13.74 -3.45
CA GLU A 93 1.67 -13.94 -2.25
C GLU A 93 0.22 -14.32 -2.61
N ALA A 94 -0.35 -13.73 -3.65
CA ALA A 94 -1.67 -14.10 -4.17
C ALA A 94 -1.73 -15.57 -4.58
N LYS A 95 -0.70 -16.04 -5.28
CA LYS A 95 -0.62 -17.44 -5.75
C LYS A 95 -0.50 -18.41 -4.59
N LYS A 96 0.24 -18.06 -3.53
CA LYS A 96 0.34 -18.88 -2.31
C LYS A 96 -1.02 -19.00 -1.60
N LEU A 97 -1.76 -17.91 -1.49
CA LEU A 97 -3.09 -17.92 -0.85
C LEU A 97 -4.11 -18.76 -1.62
N ILE A 98 -3.99 -18.85 -2.95
CA ILE A 98 -4.86 -19.69 -3.79
C ILE A 98 -4.48 -21.19 -3.68
N GLN A 99 -3.21 -21.50 -3.37
CA GLN A 99 -2.73 -22.88 -3.23
C GLN A 99 -3.06 -23.53 -1.89
N ASP A 100 -3.36 -22.75 -0.84
CA ASP A 100 -3.71 -23.27 0.50
C ASP A 100 -5.19 -23.72 0.63
N ASP A 101 -6.02 -23.44 -0.38
CA ASP A 101 -7.47 -23.76 -0.40
C ASP A 101 -7.80 -25.06 -1.18
N ASN A 102 -6.78 -25.83 -1.60
CA ASN A 102 -6.92 -27.04 -2.43
C ASN A 102 -6.12 -28.23 -1.90
#